data_AF-A0A1G9LHM8-F1
#
_entry.id   AF-A0A1G9LHM8-F1
#
_cell.length_a   1.000
_cell.length_b   1.000
_cell.length_c   1.000
_cell.angle_alpha   90.00
_cell.angle_beta   90.00
_cell.angle_gamma   90.00
#
_symmetry.space_group_name_H-M   'P 1'
#
loop_
_entity.id
_entity.type
_entity.pdbx_description
1 polymer ?
#
loop_
_entity_poly.entity_id
_entity_poly.type
_entity_poly.pdbx_seq_one_letter_code
_entity_poly.pdbx_strand_id
1 'polypeptide(L)'
;MQFKVGQAWSIRDSSEPDARAVIGRIEAAAELDGQIVFHCTIFNAATVDMGEGPELLVFGHIPFTRDAFAASALTLLDEKAETAAAFDEGYYQWAEALGGAFNVPIAQAINDALQAARD
;
A
#
# COMPACT_ATOMS: atom_id res chain seq x y z
N MET A 1 16.23 5.08 -8.52
CA MET A 1 16.21 3.88 -7.65
C MET A 1 15.38 2.81 -8.33
N GLN A 2 15.78 1.53 -8.27
CA GLN A 2 14.99 0.43 -8.85
C GLN A 2 14.32 -0.34 -7.71
N PHE A 3 13.00 -0.31 -7.67
CA PHE A 3 12.19 -1.05 -6.71
C PHE A 3 12.00 -2.50 -7.15
N LYS A 4 11.85 -3.40 -6.18
CA LYS A 4 11.68 -4.84 -6.41
C LYS A 4 10.61 -5.41 -5.48
N VAL A 5 9.94 -6.46 -5.95
CA VAL A 5 9.07 -7.30 -5.13
C VAL A 5 9.85 -7.83 -3.92
N GLY A 6 9.18 -7.90 -2.77
CA GLY A 6 9.77 -8.30 -1.49
C GLY A 6 10.43 -7.16 -0.72
N GLN A 7 10.57 -5.95 -1.29
CA GLN A 7 11.14 -4.83 -0.55
C GLN A 7 10.12 -4.19 0.40
N ALA A 8 10.55 -3.92 1.63
CA ALA A 8 9.84 -3.10 2.61
C ALA A 8 10.47 -1.71 2.70
N TRP A 9 9.65 -0.67 2.64
CA TRP A 9 10.09 0.72 2.72
C TRP A 9 9.36 1.46 3.84
N SER A 10 10.07 2.31 4.58
CA SER A 10 9.42 3.31 5.42
C SER A 10 8.69 4.33 4.54
N ILE A 11 7.59 4.86 5.09
CA ILE A 11 6.71 5.77 4.37
C ILE A 11 7.00 7.21 4.81
N ARG A 12 7.33 8.07 3.85
CA ARG A 12 7.49 9.51 4.04
C ARG A 12 6.17 10.12 4.54
N ASP A 13 6.27 11.03 5.50
CA ASP A 13 5.15 11.81 6.05
C ASP A 13 4.02 10.96 6.66
N SER A 14 4.31 9.71 7.05
CA SER A 14 3.39 8.88 7.82
C SER A 14 3.19 9.44 9.24
N SER A 15 1.95 9.42 9.73
CA SER A 15 1.65 9.72 11.14
C SER A 15 2.10 8.61 12.09
N GLU A 16 2.14 7.37 11.60
CA GLU A 16 2.65 6.22 12.34
C GLU A 16 4.13 5.99 12.01
N PRO A 17 5.04 6.04 13.01
CA PRO A 17 6.48 5.97 12.77
C PRO A 17 6.93 4.60 12.26
N ASP A 18 6.20 3.54 12.61
CA ASP A 18 6.50 2.16 12.21
C ASP A 18 5.71 1.72 10.96
N ALA A 19 5.04 2.66 10.27
CA ALA A 19 4.35 2.38 9.02
C ALA A 19 5.35 1.99 7.94
N ARG A 20 5.04 0.91 7.23
CA ARG A 20 5.87 0.43 6.12
C ARG A 20 5.05 -0.14 4.98
N ALA A 21 5.52 0.10 3.76
CA ALA A 21 4.98 -0.45 2.54
C ALA A 21 5.82 -1.64 2.08
N VAL A 22 5.18 -2.79 1.86
CA VAL A 22 5.81 -3.99 1.30
C VAL A 22 5.30 -4.22 -0.11
N ILE A 23 6.21 -4.32 -1.08
CA ILE A 23 5.87 -4.55 -2.48
C ILE A 23 5.63 -6.05 -2.72
N GLY A 24 4.39 -6.45 -2.95
CA GLY A 24 4.04 -7.84 -3.27
C GLY A 24 4.08 -8.15 -4.76
N ARG A 25 3.75 -7.17 -5.62
CA ARG A 25 3.76 -7.33 -7.07
C ARG A 25 4.03 -6.00 -7.78
N ILE A 26 4.70 -6.08 -8.93
CA ILE A 26 4.89 -4.97 -9.86
C ILE A 26 4.49 -5.48 -11.24
N GLU A 27 3.51 -4.85 -11.88
CA GLU A 27 3.09 -5.24 -13.22
C GLU A 27 2.60 -4.06 -14.06
N ALA A 28 2.54 -4.26 -15.38
CA ALA A 28 1.85 -3.33 -16.27
C ALA A 28 0.36 -3.72 -16.30
N ALA A 29 -0.51 -2.83 -15.81
CA ALA A 29 -1.94 -3.04 -15.78
C ALA A 29 -2.55 -2.68 -17.15
N ALA A 30 -3.18 -3.64 -17.82
CA ALA A 30 -3.73 -3.45 -19.16
C ALA A 30 -4.94 -2.51 -19.16
N GLU A 31 -5.73 -2.57 -18.09
CA GLU A 31 -6.87 -1.71 -17.76
C GLU A 31 -6.46 -0.25 -17.48
N LEU A 32 -5.17 0.01 -17.25
CA LEU A 32 -4.58 1.34 -17.07
C LEU A 32 -3.60 1.69 -18.20
N ASP A 33 -3.92 1.32 -19.44
CA ASP A 33 -3.12 1.61 -20.63
C ASP A 33 -1.65 1.14 -20.53
N GLY A 34 -1.40 0.05 -19.80
CA GLY A 34 -0.06 -0.50 -19.57
C GLY A 34 0.76 0.26 -18.51
N GLN A 35 0.13 1.12 -17.71
CA GLN A 35 0.80 1.80 -16.60
C GLN A 35 1.37 0.78 -15.61
N ILE A 36 2.57 1.05 -15.10
CA ILE A 36 3.18 0.22 -14.05
C ILE A 36 2.51 0.49 -12.71
N VAL A 37 1.92 -0.55 -12.14
CA VAL A 37 1.27 -0.58 -10.84
C VAL A 37 2.12 -1.37 -9.85
N PHE A 38 2.20 -0.84 -8.64
CA PHE A 38 2.85 -1.42 -7.48
C PHE A 38 1.75 -1.87 -6.54
N HIS A 39 1.59 -3.17 -6.37
CA HIS A 39 0.63 -3.74 -5.42
C HIS A 39 1.35 -3.97 -4.10
N CYS A 40 0.83 -3.34 -3.05
CA CYS A 40 1.50 -3.30 -1.76
C CYS A 40 0.59 -3.79 -0.64
N THR A 41 1.22 -4.31 0.41
CA THR A 41 0.63 -4.30 1.75
C THR A 41 1.17 -3.07 2.49
N ILE A 42 0.33 -2.38 3.26
CA ILE A 42 0.77 -1.36 4.21
C ILE A 42 0.55 -1.89 5.62
N PHE A 43 1.64 -2.05 6.36
CA PHE A 43 1.59 -2.43 7.77
C PHE A 43 1.61 -1.20 8.66
N ASN A 44 0.95 -1.28 9.81
CA ASN A 44 0.91 -0.25 10.84
C ASN A 44 0.53 1.12 10.27
N ALA A 45 -0.49 1.13 9.40
CA ALA A 45 -0.85 2.30 8.62
C ALA A 45 -1.44 3.42 9.48
N ALA A 46 -2.21 3.04 10.50
CA ALA A 46 -2.80 3.92 11.49
C ALA A 46 -3.19 3.13 12.73
N THR A 47 -3.19 3.79 13.89
CA THR A 47 -3.85 3.28 15.08
C THR A 47 -5.33 3.70 15.05
N VAL A 48 -6.23 2.72 15.02
CA VAL A 48 -7.69 2.94 15.00
C VAL A 48 -8.33 2.26 16.20
N ASP A 49 -9.35 2.89 16.79
CA ASP A 49 -10.16 2.28 17.84
C ASP A 49 -11.53 1.93 17.26
N MET A 50 -11.78 0.62 17.11
CA MET A 50 -13.03 0.07 16.59
C MET A 50 -13.99 -0.39 17.71
N GLY A 51 -13.72 -0.02 18.97
CA GLY A 51 -14.55 -0.33 20.13
C GLY A 51 -14.00 -1.46 21.03
N GLU A 52 -12.94 -2.15 20.60
CA GLU A 52 -12.23 -3.17 21.38
C GLU A 52 -10.86 -2.66 21.89
N GLY A 53 -10.54 -1.40 21.61
CA GLY A 53 -9.26 -0.76 21.91
C GLY A 53 -8.48 -0.39 20.65
N PRO A 54 -7.34 0.32 20.82
CA PRO A 54 -6.52 0.75 19.70
C PRO A 54 -5.83 -0.44 19.02
N GLU A 55 -6.05 -0.59 17.73
CA GLU A 55 -5.41 -1.59 16.88
C GLU A 55 -4.67 -0.94 15.72
N LEU A 56 -3.58 -1.59 15.30
CA LEU A 56 -2.82 -1.18 14.12
C LEU A 56 -3.50 -1.68 12.86
N LEU A 57 -3.98 -0.74 12.05
CA LEU A 57 -4.60 -1.03 10.77
C LEU A 57 -3.56 -1.55 9.77
N VAL A 58 -3.92 -2.62 9.06
CA VAL A 58 -3.16 -3.17 7.94
C VAL A 58 -4.01 -3.09 6.68
N PHE A 59 -3.50 -2.44 5.64
CA PHE A 59 -4.08 -2.53 4.30
C PHE A 59 -3.49 -3.77 3.62
N GLY A 60 -4.27 -4.85 3.55
CA GLY A 60 -3.84 -6.14 3.03
C GLY A 60 -3.35 -6.08 1.58
N HIS A 61 -4.09 -5.35 0.74
CA HIS A 61 -3.72 -5.04 -0.64
C HIS A 61 -4.14 -3.61 -0.97
N ILE A 62 -3.22 -2.84 -1.54
CA ILE A 62 -3.48 -1.49 -2.05
C ILE A 62 -2.57 -1.19 -3.25
N PRO A 63 -3.13 -0.81 -4.42
CA PRO A 63 -2.37 -0.54 -5.64
C PRO A 63 -1.94 0.93 -5.75
N PHE A 64 -0.67 1.19 -6.07
CA PHE A 64 -0.14 2.52 -6.33
C PHE A 64 0.49 2.61 -7.72
N THR A 65 0.40 3.77 -8.34
CA THR A 65 1.24 4.09 -9.49
C THR A 65 2.72 4.13 -9.07
N ARG A 66 3.63 3.87 -10.01
CA ARG A 66 5.08 3.96 -9.75
C ARG A 66 5.50 5.30 -9.13
N ASP A 67 4.98 6.41 -9.64
CA ASP A 67 5.38 7.74 -9.22
C ASP A 67 4.87 8.06 -7.81
N ALA A 68 3.64 7.65 -7.49
CA ALA A 68 3.09 7.74 -6.14
C ALA A 68 3.92 6.94 -5.12
N PHE A 69 4.26 5.70 -5.46
CA PHE A 69 5.11 4.87 -4.60
C PHE A 69 6.50 5.50 -4.42
N ALA A 70 7.11 5.98 -5.51
CA ALA A 70 8.43 6.60 -5.49
C ALA A 70 8.49 7.89 -4.67
N ALA A 71 7.42 8.71 -4.70
CA ALA A 71 7.30 9.90 -3.86
C ALA A 71 7.19 9.56 -2.36
N SER A 72 6.70 8.36 -2.04
CA SER A 72 6.37 7.92 -0.69
C SER A 72 7.49 7.14 -0.01
N ALA A 73 8.20 6.28 -0.75
CA ALA A 73 9.26 5.44 -0.20
C ALA A 73 10.45 6.29 0.27
N LEU A 74 10.85 6.14 1.54
CA LEU A 74 11.93 6.91 2.15
C LEU A 74 13.19 6.09 2.40
N THR A 75 13.11 5.06 3.24
CA THR A 75 14.25 4.21 3.62
C THR A 75 13.91 2.74 3.37
N LEU A 76 14.83 2.01 2.74
CA LEU A 76 14.71 0.56 2.58
C LEU A 76 14.91 -0.09 3.95
N LEU A 77 13.91 -0.85 4.39
CA LEU A 77 13.93 -1.54 5.68
C LEU A 77 14.31 -3.01 5.53
N ASP A 78 13.87 -3.65 4.44
CA ASP A 78 14.09 -5.07 4.16
C ASP A 78 14.05 -5.32 2.64
N GLU A 79 14.80 -6.32 2.16
CA GLU A 79 14.79 -6.78 0.77
C GLU A 79 13.96 -8.06 0.54
N LYS A 80 13.52 -8.74 1.61
CA LYS A 80 12.80 -10.02 1.56
C LYS A 80 11.60 -10.07 2.52
N ALA A 81 10.90 -8.97 2.66
CA ALA A 81 9.67 -8.90 3.44
C ALA A 81 8.51 -9.62 2.72
N GLU A 82 7.65 -10.24 3.52
CA GLU A 82 6.40 -10.85 3.08
C GLU A 82 5.24 -9.85 3.20
N THR A 83 4.28 -9.96 2.30
CA THR A 83 3.00 -9.23 2.35
C THR A 83 2.07 -9.83 3.41
N ALA A 84 0.96 -9.14 3.70
CA ALA A 84 -0.06 -9.69 4.59
C ALA A 84 -0.75 -10.91 3.96
N ALA A 85 -1.29 -11.79 4.79
CA ALA A 85 -1.99 -13.00 4.33
C ALA A 85 -3.15 -12.70 3.36
N ALA A 86 -3.82 -11.56 3.51
CA ALA A 86 -4.93 -11.12 2.65
C ALA A 86 -4.49 -10.51 1.31
N PHE A 87 -3.18 -10.43 1.02
CA PHE A 87 -2.67 -9.73 -0.15
C PHE A 87 -3.14 -10.37 -1.47
N ASP A 88 -3.00 -11.69 -1.60
CA ASP A 88 -3.33 -12.38 -2.85
C ASP A 88 -4.83 -12.30 -3.14
N GLU A 89 -5.67 -12.47 -2.12
CA GLU A 89 -7.12 -12.31 -2.26
C GLU A 89 -7.49 -10.90 -2.75
N GLY A 90 -6.96 -9.86 -2.11
CA GLY A 90 -7.22 -8.47 -2.53
C GLY A 90 -6.70 -8.16 -3.93
N TYR A 91 -5.54 -8.73 -4.31
CA TYR A 91 -5.01 -8.61 -5.67
C TYR A 91 -5.96 -9.21 -6.71
N TYR A 92 -6.45 -10.43 -6.50
CA TYR A 92 -7.36 -11.07 -7.45
C TYR A 92 -8.70 -10.33 -7.55
N GLN A 93 -9.24 -9.87 -6.42
CA GLN A 93 -10.47 -9.05 -6.41
C GLN A 93 -10.28 -7.75 -7.19
N TRP A 94 -9.15 -7.07 -7.01
CA TRP A 94 -8.80 -5.86 -7.76
C TRP A 94 -8.70 -6.14 -9.27
N ALA A 95 -8.02 -7.22 -9.66
CA ALA A 95 -7.83 -7.59 -11.06
C ALA A 95 -9.15 -7.97 -11.74
N GLU A 96 -10.00 -8.75 -11.06
CA GLU A 96 -11.34 -9.10 -11.57
C GLU A 96 -12.24 -7.88 -11.73
N ALA A 97 -12.10 -6.89 -10.86
CA ALA A 97 -12.87 -5.65 -10.89
C ALA A 97 -12.32 -4.60 -11.87
N LEU A 98 -11.21 -4.86 -12.57
CA LEU A 98 -10.48 -3.88 -13.38
C LEU A 98 -10.15 -2.61 -12.57
N GLY A 99 -9.62 -2.81 -11.37
CA GLY A 99 -9.41 -1.74 -10.41
C GLY A 99 -8.39 -0.69 -10.85
N GLY A 100 -8.53 0.52 -10.32
CA GLY A 100 -7.55 1.60 -10.53
C GLY A 100 -6.32 1.47 -9.64
N ALA A 101 -5.43 2.47 -9.71
CA ALA A 101 -4.29 2.62 -8.81
C ALA A 101 -4.25 4.03 -8.21
N PHE A 102 -3.84 4.13 -6.94
CA PHE A 102 -3.66 5.43 -6.30
C PHE A 102 -2.48 6.19 -6.94
N ASN A 103 -2.74 7.44 -7.33
CA ASN A 103 -1.75 8.35 -7.92
C ASN A 103 -1.28 9.45 -6.95
N VAL A 104 -1.65 9.34 -5.68
CA VAL A 104 -1.22 10.22 -4.58
C VAL A 104 -0.25 9.49 -3.65
N PRO A 105 0.58 10.20 -2.84
CA PRO A 105 1.46 9.55 -1.89
C PRO A 105 0.74 8.60 -0.92
N ILE A 106 1.43 7.57 -0.45
CA ILE A 106 0.87 6.51 0.42
C ILE A 106 0.25 7.11 1.69
N ALA A 107 0.92 8.05 2.35
CA ALA A 107 0.38 8.70 3.55
C ALA A 107 -0.94 9.44 3.27
N GLN A 108 -1.06 10.08 2.10
CA GLN A 108 -2.31 10.73 1.69
C GLN A 108 -3.41 9.69 1.44
N ALA A 109 -3.13 8.61 0.71
CA ALA A 109 -4.09 7.56 0.44
C ALA A 109 -4.62 6.88 1.73
N ILE A 110 -3.75 6.66 2.71
CA ILE A 110 -4.14 6.16 4.04
C ILE A 110 -5.11 7.13 4.70
N ASN A 111 -4.78 8.43 4.74
CA ASN A 111 -5.63 9.45 5.34
C ASN A 111 -6.99 9.54 4.67
N ASP A 112 -7.04 9.51 3.34
CA ASP A 112 -8.29 9.56 2.57
C ASP A 112 -9.16 8.33 2.85
N ALA A 113 -8.56 7.13 2.92
CA ALA A 113 -9.27 5.89 3.25
C ALA A 113 -9.85 5.92 4.68
N LEU A 114 -9.10 6.44 5.64
CA LEU A 114 -9.56 6.58 7.03
C LEU A 114 -10.70 7.61 7.16
N GLN A 115 -10.68 8.68 6.37
CA GLN A 115 -11.76 9.67 6.33
C GLN A 115 -13.02 9.05 5.74
N ALA A 116 -12.91 8.36 4.59
CA ALA A 116 -14.05 7.73 3.95
C ALA A 116 -14.72 6.64 4.81
N ALA A 117 -13.96 5.94 5.68
CA ALA A 117 -14.51 4.94 6.59
C ALA A 117 -15.33 5.53 7.76
N ARG A 118 -15.29 6.86 7.97
CA ARG A 118 -16.02 7.56 9.04
C ARG A 118 -17.34 8.18 8.56
N ASP A 119 -17.54 8.27 7.25
CA ASP A 119 -18.74 8.83 6.61
C ASP A 119 -19.79 7.74 6.33
#